data_AF-A0AAE4BXT9-F1
#
_entry.id   AF-A0AAE4BXT9-F1
#
_cell.length_a   1.000
_cell.length_b   1.000
_cell.length_c   1.000
_cell.angle_alpha   90.00
_cell.angle_beta   90.00
_cell.angle_gamma   90.00
#
_symmetry.space_group_name_H-M   'P 1'
#
loop_
_entity.id
_entity.type
_entity.pdbx_description
1 polymer ?
#
loop_
_entity_poly.entity_id
_entity_poly.type
_entity_poly.pdbx_seq_one_letter_code
_entity_poly.pdbx_strand_id
1 'polypeptide(L)'
;MPAFALDPVVDAPIGPPPPAPDVPIPVPPPPPPGPPPEGDPPPVEPPFTDPGFPPPVIDPPPPMQRTGELPFGKLHARRLREIYRSAGWPCCDAIEVELLAGGFLERMRTPHGHETLRVTDAGIARIATTLTLNRAALSPHEALVERVAREMTRGGRIAWRGLGLRARLPPLEEGGKPRWCIAKPDVFSIRNTSVEAYAHPIVHEVKVSRADLLGDLRRPDKRAAYLDLGGECWYVLGNDARGRCIASPDEVPPECGVLVLEGERLVVARAAVHRAFDRIPFGVWLALAKAQPIAGFDDDAQDLLGEAGAEDGI
;
A
#
# COMPACT_ATOMS: atom_id res chain seq x y z
N MET A 1 83.67 25.38 37.05
CA MET A 1 83.98 23.98 37.40
C MET A 1 82.99 23.09 36.68
N PRO A 2 83.43 21.97 36.07
CA PRO A 2 82.78 21.19 34.99
C PRO A 2 81.72 20.22 35.59
N ALA A 3 80.95 19.37 34.89
CA ALA A 3 81.18 18.59 33.68
C ALA A 3 79.85 17.97 33.15
N PHE A 4 79.87 17.64 31.85
CA PHE A 4 79.22 16.53 31.12
C PHE A 4 78.18 15.64 31.82
N ALA A 5 77.06 15.37 31.11
CA ALA A 5 76.73 14.06 30.53
C ALA A 5 75.22 13.96 30.24
N LEU A 6 74.83 13.68 28.99
CA LEU A 6 73.58 12.97 28.67
C LEU A 6 73.81 12.08 27.45
N ASP A 7 73.79 10.77 27.73
CA ASP A 7 73.46 9.62 26.88
C ASP A 7 72.98 8.52 27.87
N PRO A 8 72.18 7.49 27.48
CA PRO A 8 71.93 7.04 26.13
C PRO A 8 70.45 6.76 25.76
N VAL A 9 70.31 6.62 24.46
CA VAL A 9 69.17 6.15 23.65
C VAL A 9 68.62 4.80 24.12
N VAL A 10 67.30 4.71 24.20
CA VAL A 10 66.55 3.47 24.39
C VAL A 10 66.15 2.90 23.03
N ASP A 11 66.50 1.63 22.85
CA ASP A 11 66.29 0.77 21.70
C ASP A 11 64.83 0.28 21.63
N ALA A 12 64.18 0.41 20.48
CA ALA A 12 62.89 -0.22 20.18
C ALA A 12 62.83 -0.66 18.71
N PRO A 13 62.19 -1.80 18.39
CA PRO A 13 62.42 -2.52 17.13
C PRO A 13 61.76 -1.86 15.92
N ILE A 14 62.52 -1.80 14.83
CA ILE A 14 62.17 -1.25 13.53
C ILE A 14 61.18 -2.18 12.81
N GLY A 15 59.95 -1.68 12.58
CA GLY A 15 59.00 -2.24 11.61
C GLY A 15 59.36 -1.84 10.17
N PRO A 16 58.91 -2.60 9.15
CA PRO A 16 59.31 -2.40 7.76
C PRO A 16 58.84 -1.04 7.19
N PRO A 17 59.62 -0.45 6.25
CA PRO A 17 59.39 0.89 5.73
C PRO A 17 58.10 0.98 4.89
N PRO A 18 57.45 2.16 4.86
CA PRO A 18 56.28 2.40 4.02
C PRO A 18 56.64 2.40 2.51
N PRO A 19 55.70 2.02 1.64
CA PRO A 19 55.91 1.99 0.19
C PRO A 19 56.15 3.40 -0.38
N ALA A 20 57.02 3.47 -1.39
CA ALA A 20 57.37 4.69 -2.10
C ALA A 20 56.16 5.28 -2.87
N PRO A 21 56.08 6.62 -3.02
CA PRO A 21 55.05 7.26 -3.82
C PRO A 21 55.21 6.94 -5.32
N ASP A 22 54.09 6.65 -5.97
CA ASP A 22 54.00 6.40 -7.42
C ASP A 22 54.56 7.58 -8.23
N VAL A 23 55.58 7.29 -9.04
CA VAL A 23 56.15 8.22 -10.01
C VAL A 23 55.26 8.22 -11.27
N PRO A 24 54.83 9.39 -11.80
CA PRO A 24 54.00 9.45 -13.00
C PRO A 24 54.72 8.89 -14.23
N ILE A 25 54.08 7.96 -14.93
CA ILE A 25 54.55 7.42 -16.22
C ILE A 25 54.32 8.48 -17.32
N PRO A 26 55.34 8.86 -18.12
CA PRO A 26 55.16 9.79 -19.24
C PRO A 26 54.25 9.22 -20.33
N VAL A 27 53.25 9.99 -20.73
CA VAL A 27 52.32 9.68 -21.82
C VAL A 27 53.05 9.86 -23.17
N PRO A 28 53.06 8.88 -24.09
CA PRO A 28 53.64 9.07 -25.41
C PRO A 28 52.82 10.06 -26.26
N PRO A 29 53.45 10.90 -27.10
CA PRO A 29 52.75 11.87 -27.92
C PRO A 29 51.90 11.21 -29.02
N PRO A 30 50.77 11.84 -29.42
CA PRO A 30 49.88 11.30 -30.44
C PRO A 30 50.56 11.27 -31.83
N PRO A 31 50.25 10.28 -32.67
CA PRO A 31 50.75 10.22 -34.04
C PRO A 31 50.20 11.39 -34.88
N PRO A 32 50.98 11.88 -35.86
CA PRO A 32 50.56 12.98 -36.73
C PRO A 32 49.36 12.60 -37.60
N PRO A 33 48.50 13.57 -37.95
CA PRO A 33 47.27 13.31 -38.70
C PRO A 33 47.58 12.75 -40.09
N GLY A 34 46.86 11.68 -40.47
CA GLY A 34 46.91 11.12 -41.81
C GLY A 34 46.39 12.11 -42.86
N PRO A 35 46.81 11.96 -44.13
CA PRO A 35 46.35 12.81 -45.21
C PRO A 35 44.82 12.71 -45.38
N PRO A 36 44.14 13.82 -45.73
CA PRO A 36 42.69 13.83 -45.89
C PRO A 36 42.27 12.87 -47.02
N PRO A 37 41.17 12.12 -46.85
CA PRO A 37 40.63 11.32 -47.94
C PRO A 37 40.20 12.23 -49.10
N GLU A 38 40.55 11.76 -50.29
CA GLU A 38 40.41 12.35 -51.61
C GLU A 38 38.96 12.80 -51.87
N GLY A 39 38.78 14.07 -52.26
CA GLY A 39 37.46 14.63 -52.59
C GLY A 39 36.88 13.97 -53.83
N ASP A 40 35.55 13.76 -53.82
CA ASP A 40 34.81 13.10 -54.90
C ASP A 40 35.10 13.75 -56.27
N PRO A 41 35.42 12.97 -57.31
CA PRO A 41 35.45 13.48 -58.67
C PRO A 41 34.02 13.86 -59.14
N PRO A 42 33.86 14.90 -59.99
CA PRO A 42 32.55 15.30 -60.50
C PRO A 42 31.90 14.21 -61.38
N PRO A 43 30.57 14.25 -61.54
CA PRO A 43 29.77 13.10 -61.93
C PRO A 43 30.01 12.72 -63.40
N VAL A 44 30.26 11.43 -63.63
CA VAL A 44 30.14 10.82 -64.95
C VAL A 44 28.84 10.03 -64.92
N GLU A 45 27.82 10.45 -65.67
CA GLU A 45 26.57 9.70 -65.84
C GLU A 45 26.81 8.45 -66.72
N PRO A 46 26.65 7.22 -66.19
CA PRO A 46 26.57 6.03 -67.03
C PRO A 46 25.13 5.85 -67.58
N PRO A 47 24.97 5.23 -68.76
CA PRO A 47 23.72 5.21 -69.50
C PRO A 47 22.60 4.43 -68.80
N PHE A 48 21.43 5.06 -68.81
CA PHE A 48 20.14 4.55 -68.33
C PHE A 48 19.82 3.18 -68.97
N THR A 49 19.67 2.16 -68.12
CA THR A 49 19.00 0.90 -68.48
C THR A 49 17.93 0.67 -67.44
N ASP A 50 16.67 0.66 -67.87
CA ASP A 50 15.48 0.51 -67.04
C ASP A 50 15.31 -0.96 -66.63
N PRO A 51 15.55 -1.36 -65.38
CA PRO A 51 15.20 -2.69 -64.92
C PRO A 51 13.72 -2.64 -64.54
N GLY A 52 12.87 -3.21 -65.41
CA GLY A 52 11.42 -3.23 -65.24
C GLY A 52 10.97 -3.54 -63.82
N PHE A 53 9.93 -2.83 -63.38
CA PHE A 53 9.35 -2.95 -62.04
C PHE A 53 9.14 -4.42 -61.64
N PRO A 54 9.68 -4.88 -60.50
CA PRO A 54 9.25 -6.14 -59.93
C PRO A 54 7.76 -6.03 -59.55
N PRO A 55 6.97 -7.11 -59.66
CA PRO A 55 5.58 -7.08 -59.19
C PRO A 55 5.56 -6.65 -57.72
N PRO A 56 4.56 -5.86 -57.28
CA PRO A 56 4.50 -5.43 -55.89
C PRO A 56 4.50 -6.67 -55.01
N VAL A 57 5.48 -6.72 -54.11
CA VAL A 57 5.53 -7.71 -53.04
C VAL A 57 4.27 -7.45 -52.21
N ILE A 58 3.25 -8.29 -52.41
CA ILE A 58 2.10 -8.31 -51.52
C ILE A 58 2.64 -8.92 -50.23
N ASP A 59 2.84 -8.08 -49.22
CA ASP A 59 3.15 -8.57 -47.88
C ASP A 59 2.10 -9.64 -47.53
N PRO A 60 2.51 -10.81 -47.01
CA PRO A 60 1.54 -11.77 -46.50
C PRO A 60 0.63 -11.01 -45.51
N PRO A 61 -0.70 -11.21 -45.56
CA PRO A 61 -1.58 -10.52 -44.65
C PRO A 61 -1.02 -10.72 -43.23
N PRO A 62 -0.92 -9.65 -42.42
CA PRO A 62 -0.43 -9.79 -41.06
C PRO A 62 -1.20 -10.95 -40.40
N PRO A 63 -0.54 -11.81 -39.62
CA PRO A 63 -1.24 -12.89 -38.94
C PRO A 63 -2.45 -12.25 -38.26
N MET A 64 -3.66 -12.72 -38.59
CA MET A 64 -4.90 -12.17 -38.06
C MET A 64 -4.68 -11.90 -36.58
N GLN A 65 -4.50 -10.63 -36.24
CA GLN A 65 -4.45 -10.21 -34.85
C GLN A 65 -5.80 -10.67 -34.32
N ARG A 66 -5.80 -11.55 -33.31
CA ARG A 66 -7.04 -11.79 -32.57
C ARG A 66 -7.54 -10.41 -32.18
N THR A 67 -8.69 -10.04 -32.71
CA THR A 67 -9.36 -8.79 -32.41
C THR A 67 -9.47 -8.66 -30.90
N GLY A 68 -8.73 -7.69 -30.36
CA GLY A 68 -9.04 -6.96 -29.12
C GLY A 68 -9.02 -7.75 -27.82
N GLU A 69 -7.84 -8.04 -27.26
CA GLU A 69 -7.72 -7.85 -25.80
C GLU A 69 -7.48 -6.38 -25.53
N LEU A 70 -8.56 -5.63 -25.34
CA LEU A 70 -8.48 -4.24 -24.89
C LEU A 70 -7.74 -4.21 -23.54
N PRO A 71 -6.80 -3.26 -23.34
CA PRO A 71 -6.00 -3.20 -22.12
C PRO A 71 -6.90 -2.95 -20.90
N PHE A 72 -7.04 -3.97 -20.05
CA PHE A 72 -7.80 -3.87 -18.81
C PHE A 72 -6.86 -3.64 -17.63
N GLY A 73 -6.76 -2.39 -17.17
CA GLY A 73 -5.88 -1.96 -16.09
C GLY A 73 -6.58 -1.66 -14.76
N LYS A 74 -5.81 -1.15 -13.80
CA LYS A 74 -6.33 -0.77 -12.47
C LYS A 74 -7.42 0.30 -12.54
N LEU A 75 -7.31 1.23 -13.49
CA LEU A 75 -8.29 2.29 -13.70
C LEU A 75 -9.61 1.74 -14.25
N HIS A 76 -9.57 0.80 -15.21
CA HIS A 76 -10.74 0.06 -15.70
C HIS A 76 -11.44 -0.69 -14.58
N ALA A 77 -10.67 -1.45 -13.77
CA ALA A 77 -11.21 -2.16 -12.63
C ALA A 77 -11.87 -1.23 -11.60
N ARG A 78 -11.31 -0.03 -11.38
CA ARG A 78 -11.91 0.98 -10.51
C ARG A 78 -13.20 1.52 -11.11
N ARG A 79 -13.19 1.96 -12.37
CA ARG A 79 -14.34 2.52 -13.07
C ARG A 79 -15.49 1.51 -13.14
N LEU A 80 -15.20 0.26 -13.46
CA LEU A 80 -16.20 -0.81 -13.52
C LEU A 80 -16.91 -1.02 -12.17
N ARG A 81 -16.18 -0.93 -11.04
CA ARG A 81 -16.76 -0.98 -9.68
C ARG A 81 -17.52 0.29 -9.28
N GLU A 82 -17.14 1.46 -9.81
CA GLU A 82 -17.90 2.70 -9.61
C GLU A 82 -19.24 2.62 -10.34
N ILE A 83 -19.25 2.18 -11.59
CA ILE A 83 -20.48 1.99 -12.36
C ILE A 83 -21.37 0.93 -11.70
N TYR A 84 -20.82 -0.20 -11.27
CA TYR A 84 -21.58 -1.24 -10.54
C TYR A 84 -22.27 -0.72 -9.27
N ARG A 85 -21.65 0.21 -8.54
CA ARG A 85 -22.19 0.76 -7.28
C ARG A 85 -23.06 2.00 -7.48
N SER A 86 -23.19 2.50 -8.70
CA SER A 86 -23.90 3.74 -9.01
C SER A 86 -25.08 3.49 -9.94
N ALA A 87 -25.86 4.53 -10.22
CA ALA A 87 -26.95 4.47 -11.21
C ALA A 87 -26.47 4.42 -12.68
N GLY A 88 -25.17 4.22 -12.92
CA GLY A 88 -24.64 4.03 -14.27
C GLY A 88 -24.55 5.30 -15.11
N TRP A 89 -24.26 6.46 -14.53
CA TRP A 89 -24.16 7.71 -15.30
C TRP A 89 -22.97 7.69 -16.28
N PRO A 90 -23.18 7.98 -17.58
CA PRO A 90 -22.09 8.05 -18.55
C PRO A 90 -21.08 9.15 -18.18
N CYS A 91 -19.80 8.80 -18.27
CA CYS A 91 -18.66 9.70 -18.11
C CYS A 91 -18.13 10.21 -19.46
N CYS A 92 -18.44 9.51 -20.56
CA CYS A 92 -18.00 9.83 -21.93
C CYS A 92 -16.48 10.01 -22.05
N ASP A 93 -15.70 9.23 -21.30
CA ASP A 93 -14.24 9.25 -21.31
C ASP A 93 -13.64 8.03 -22.05
N ALA A 94 -12.31 8.04 -22.25
CA ALA A 94 -11.62 6.95 -22.95
C ALA A 94 -11.74 5.59 -22.23
N ILE A 95 -11.79 5.59 -20.88
CA ILE A 95 -11.92 4.37 -20.09
C ILE A 95 -13.31 3.76 -20.29
N GLU A 96 -14.36 4.59 -20.36
CA GLU A 96 -15.71 4.14 -20.69
C GLU A 96 -15.76 3.51 -22.09
N VAL A 97 -15.15 4.15 -23.09
CA VAL A 97 -15.09 3.61 -24.46
C VAL A 97 -14.42 2.24 -24.48
N GLU A 98 -13.30 2.08 -23.77
CA GLU A 98 -12.59 0.81 -23.68
C GLU A 98 -13.39 -0.27 -22.92
N LEU A 99 -14.13 0.11 -21.87
CA LEU A 99 -15.00 -0.82 -21.13
C LEU A 99 -16.23 -1.26 -21.94
N LEU A 100 -16.81 -0.35 -22.74
CA LEU A 100 -17.89 -0.64 -23.69
C LEU A 100 -17.39 -1.55 -24.83
N ALA A 101 -16.26 -1.19 -25.44
CA ALA A 101 -15.66 -1.98 -26.50
C ALA A 101 -15.21 -3.38 -26.03
N GLY A 102 -14.81 -3.49 -24.76
CA GLY A 102 -14.48 -4.76 -24.11
C GLY A 102 -15.69 -5.56 -23.65
N GLY A 103 -16.91 -5.07 -23.87
CA GLY A 103 -18.15 -5.74 -23.48
C GLY A 103 -18.35 -5.86 -21.96
N PHE A 104 -17.61 -5.09 -21.15
CA PHE A 104 -17.78 -5.05 -19.69
C PHE A 104 -18.92 -4.13 -19.25
N LEU A 105 -19.28 -3.17 -20.10
CA LEU A 105 -20.42 -2.28 -19.96
C LEU A 105 -21.33 -2.37 -21.18
N GLU A 106 -22.61 -2.07 -20.98
CA GLU A 106 -23.59 -1.88 -22.04
C GLU A 106 -24.34 -0.56 -21.85
N ARG A 107 -24.74 0.09 -22.95
CA ARG A 107 -25.58 1.29 -22.93
C ARG A 107 -27.05 0.89 -22.89
N MET A 108 -27.77 1.43 -21.91
CA MET A 108 -29.20 1.25 -21.72
C MET A 108 -29.90 2.58 -21.87
N ARG A 109 -30.90 2.65 -22.75
CA ARG A 109 -31.75 3.83 -22.88
C ARG A 109 -32.93 3.70 -21.95
N THR A 110 -33.10 4.66 -21.05
CA THR A 110 -34.24 4.67 -20.14
C THR A 110 -35.51 5.10 -20.87
N PRO A 111 -36.70 4.80 -20.34
CA PRO A 111 -37.97 5.29 -20.90
C PRO A 111 -38.04 6.82 -21.00
N HIS A 112 -37.27 7.53 -20.18
CA HIS A 112 -37.17 8.99 -20.19
C HIS A 112 -36.15 9.52 -21.22
N GLY A 113 -35.60 8.64 -22.07
CA GLY A 113 -34.79 8.98 -23.23
C GLY A 113 -33.30 9.19 -22.97
N HIS A 114 -32.86 9.20 -21.71
CA HIS A 114 -31.44 9.34 -21.35
C HIS A 114 -30.72 7.98 -21.37
N GLU A 115 -29.42 8.02 -21.69
CA GLU A 115 -28.56 6.83 -21.66
C GLU A 115 -27.95 6.63 -20.26
N THR A 116 -27.90 5.37 -19.85
CA THR A 116 -27.21 4.88 -18.64
C THR A 116 -26.31 3.71 -19.03
N LEU A 117 -25.33 3.41 -18.19
CA LEU A 117 -24.41 2.30 -18.34
C LEU A 117 -24.78 1.21 -17.35
N ARG A 118 -24.94 -0.01 -17.85
CA ARG A 118 -25.08 -1.20 -17.03
C ARG A 118 -23.82 -2.04 -17.12
N VAL A 119 -23.44 -2.65 -16.01
CA VAL A 119 -22.38 -3.67 -15.99
C VAL A 119 -22.93 -4.98 -16.54
N THR A 120 -22.29 -5.52 -17.57
CA THR A 120 -22.68 -6.80 -18.20
C THR A 120 -22.25 -7.99 -17.33
N ASP A 121 -22.72 -9.20 -17.64
CA ASP A 121 -22.28 -10.41 -16.94
C ASP A 121 -20.77 -10.65 -17.06
N ALA A 122 -20.17 -10.30 -18.20
CA ALA A 122 -18.72 -10.33 -18.38
C ALA A 122 -18.02 -9.30 -17.45
N GLY A 123 -18.61 -8.11 -17.30
CA GLY A 123 -18.19 -7.11 -16.32
C GLY A 123 -18.29 -7.61 -14.88
N ILE A 124 -19.40 -8.24 -14.51
CA ILE A 124 -19.61 -8.86 -13.19
C ILE A 124 -18.58 -9.96 -12.92
N ALA A 125 -18.38 -10.88 -13.87
CA ALA A 125 -17.37 -11.93 -13.77
C ALA A 125 -15.95 -11.37 -13.60
N ARG A 126 -15.64 -10.25 -14.26
CA ARG A 126 -14.35 -9.55 -14.11
C ARG A 126 -14.21 -8.89 -12.74
N ILE A 127 -15.26 -8.27 -12.21
CA ILE A 127 -15.28 -7.73 -10.84
C ILE A 127 -15.03 -8.88 -9.86
N ALA A 128 -15.77 -9.98 -9.98
CA ALA A 128 -15.64 -11.15 -9.12
C ALA A 128 -14.23 -11.76 -9.16
N THR A 129 -13.67 -11.96 -10.35
CA THR A 129 -12.30 -12.47 -10.53
C THR A 129 -11.27 -11.55 -9.87
N THR A 130 -11.41 -10.25 -10.06
CA THR A 130 -10.54 -9.25 -9.42
C THR A 130 -10.63 -9.32 -7.90
N LEU A 131 -11.84 -9.48 -7.34
CA LEU A 131 -12.04 -9.64 -5.90
C LEU A 131 -11.43 -10.94 -5.38
N THR A 132 -11.52 -12.03 -6.13
CA THR A 132 -10.91 -13.32 -5.76
C THR A 132 -9.39 -13.27 -5.81
N LEU A 133 -8.81 -12.72 -6.88
CA LEU A 133 -7.36 -12.56 -7.01
C LEU A 133 -6.81 -11.62 -5.95
N ASN A 134 -7.48 -10.49 -5.67
CA ASN A 134 -7.06 -9.59 -4.60
C ASN A 134 -7.12 -10.27 -3.22
N ARG A 135 -8.18 -11.04 -2.94
CA ARG A 135 -8.28 -11.82 -1.70
C ARG A 135 -7.17 -12.88 -1.59
N ALA A 136 -6.86 -13.58 -2.67
CA ALA A 136 -5.79 -14.58 -2.72
C ALA A 136 -4.39 -13.96 -2.63
N ALA A 137 -4.23 -12.70 -3.04
CA ALA A 137 -2.97 -11.98 -3.03
C ALA A 137 -2.73 -11.14 -1.76
N LEU A 138 -3.64 -11.16 -0.78
CA LEU A 138 -3.40 -10.44 0.48
C LEU A 138 -2.22 -11.09 1.22
N SER A 139 -1.28 -10.25 1.64
CA SER A 139 -0.25 -10.70 2.58
C SER A 139 -0.93 -11.15 3.88
N PRO A 140 -0.29 -12.02 4.69
CA PRO A 140 -0.83 -12.40 5.99
C PRO A 140 -1.16 -11.20 6.87
N HIS A 141 -0.36 -10.13 6.77
CA HIS A 141 -0.61 -8.85 7.44
C HIS A 141 -1.92 -8.23 6.95
N GLU A 142 -2.06 -7.96 5.66
CA GLU A 142 -3.25 -7.32 5.09
C GLU A 142 -4.53 -8.13 5.35
N ALA A 143 -4.45 -9.47 5.30
CA ALA A 143 -5.57 -10.34 5.64
C ALA A 143 -6.01 -10.19 7.10
N LEU A 144 -5.06 -10.08 8.03
CA LEU A 144 -5.37 -9.87 9.45
C LEU A 144 -5.88 -8.45 9.71
N VAL A 145 -5.32 -7.43 9.04
CA VAL A 145 -5.83 -6.04 9.10
C VAL A 145 -7.28 -5.98 8.60
N GLU A 146 -7.59 -6.63 7.48
CA GLU A 146 -8.97 -6.70 6.98
C GLU A 146 -9.90 -7.37 8.00
N ARG A 147 -9.47 -8.49 8.61
CA ARG A 147 -10.26 -9.19 9.62
C ARG A 147 -10.56 -8.32 10.84
N VAL A 148 -9.54 -7.64 11.38
CA VAL A 148 -9.71 -6.72 12.51
C VAL A 148 -10.69 -5.61 12.16
N ALA A 149 -10.55 -5.00 10.98
CA ALA A 149 -11.45 -3.93 10.57
C ALA A 149 -12.91 -4.42 10.42
N ARG A 150 -13.12 -5.63 9.89
CA ARG A 150 -14.44 -6.26 9.80
C ARG A 150 -15.04 -6.58 11.17
N GLU A 151 -14.23 -7.02 12.13
CA GLU A 151 -14.70 -7.27 13.49
C GLU A 151 -15.12 -5.96 14.18
N MET A 152 -14.38 -4.88 13.94
CA MET A 152 -14.78 -3.56 14.44
C MET A 152 -16.10 -3.09 13.84
N THR A 153 -16.30 -3.25 12.53
CA THR A 153 -17.59 -2.88 11.91
C THR A 153 -18.74 -3.77 12.36
N ARG A 154 -18.52 -5.07 12.51
CA ARG A 154 -19.49 -6.01 13.10
C ARG A 154 -19.84 -5.64 14.54
N GLY A 155 -18.90 -5.08 15.29
CA GLY A 155 -19.11 -4.52 16.62
C GLY A 155 -19.80 -3.14 16.64
N GLY A 156 -20.35 -2.67 15.52
CA GLY A 156 -21.05 -1.39 15.39
C GLY A 156 -20.14 -0.16 15.35
N ARG A 157 -18.83 -0.35 15.13
CA ARG A 157 -17.87 0.76 15.01
C ARG A 157 -17.68 1.17 13.56
N ILE A 158 -17.31 2.42 13.34
CA ILE A 158 -16.83 2.88 12.04
C ILE A 158 -15.32 2.66 12.02
N ALA A 159 -14.81 1.93 11.03
CA ALA A 159 -13.40 1.56 10.95
C ALA A 159 -12.75 2.01 9.64
N TRP A 160 -11.46 2.34 9.69
CA TRP A 160 -10.64 2.74 8.55
C TRP A 160 -9.32 1.97 8.57
N ARG A 161 -8.73 1.79 7.38
CA ARG A 161 -7.40 1.20 7.18
C ARG A 161 -6.52 2.17 6.39
N GLY A 162 -5.20 2.04 6.53
CA GLY A 162 -4.24 2.79 5.70
C GLY A 162 -4.26 4.31 5.91
N LEU A 163 -4.60 4.77 7.12
CA LEU A 163 -4.61 6.20 7.45
C LEU A 163 -3.20 6.74 7.69
N GLY A 164 -3.03 8.04 7.44
CA GLY A 164 -1.90 8.82 7.93
C GLY A 164 -2.43 9.91 8.87
N LEU A 165 -2.18 9.76 10.17
CA LEU A 165 -2.72 10.62 11.21
C LEU A 165 -1.60 11.37 11.91
N ARG A 166 -1.80 12.69 12.11
CA ARG A 166 -0.83 13.51 12.84
C ARG A 166 -1.02 13.29 14.34
N ALA A 167 -0.01 12.74 14.99
CA ALA A 167 0.00 12.46 16.43
C ALA A 167 1.02 13.35 17.14
N ARG A 168 0.70 13.72 18.38
CA ARG A 168 1.59 14.47 19.26
C ARG A 168 2.40 13.50 20.11
N LEU A 169 3.69 13.74 20.17
CA LEU A 169 4.64 12.99 20.99
C LEU A 169 5.16 13.86 22.14
N PRO A 170 5.52 13.22 23.26
CA PRO A 170 6.17 13.93 24.35
C PRO A 170 7.49 14.58 23.87
N PRO A 171 7.92 15.66 24.53
CA PRO A 171 9.26 16.21 24.37
C PRO A 171 10.33 15.14 24.63
N LEU A 172 11.52 15.30 24.03
CA LEU A 172 12.68 14.43 24.32
C LEU A 172 13.32 14.76 25.68
N GLU A 173 13.23 16.02 26.08
CA GLU A 173 13.82 16.55 27.30
C GLU A 173 12.72 17.21 28.15
N GLU A 174 12.89 17.15 29.46
CA GLU A 174 11.94 17.75 30.41
C GLU A 174 11.85 19.28 30.19
N GLY A 175 10.63 19.80 30.10
CA GLY A 175 10.38 21.21 29.74
C GLY A 175 10.51 21.54 28.25
N GLY A 176 10.85 20.57 27.39
CA GLY A 176 10.93 20.75 25.95
C GLY A 176 9.58 20.92 25.26
N LYS A 177 9.62 21.21 23.95
CA LYS A 177 8.42 21.33 23.12
C LYS A 177 7.87 19.96 22.70
N PRO A 178 6.54 19.80 22.60
CA PRO A 178 5.95 18.56 22.07
C PRO A 178 6.39 18.36 20.62
N ARG A 179 6.64 17.10 20.28
CA ARG A 179 7.01 16.69 18.92
C ARG A 179 5.76 16.22 18.17
N TRP A 180 5.85 16.17 16.85
CA TRP A 180 4.76 15.69 16.01
C TRP A 180 5.29 14.65 15.04
N CYS A 181 4.52 13.59 14.81
CA CYS A 181 4.81 12.60 13.79
C CYS A 181 3.55 12.25 12.99
N ILE A 182 3.74 11.63 11.82
CA ILE A 182 2.66 10.97 11.10
C ILE A 182 2.65 9.50 11.53
N ALA A 183 1.62 9.12 12.28
CA ALA A 183 1.34 7.74 12.65
C ALA A 183 0.48 7.09 11.56
N LYS A 184 0.70 5.79 11.33
CA LYS A 184 -0.03 5.01 10.33
C LYS A 184 -0.60 3.76 10.98
N PRO A 185 -1.71 3.88 11.72
CA PRO A 185 -2.33 2.72 12.35
C PRO A 185 -2.84 1.75 11.28
N ASP A 186 -2.71 0.45 11.54
CA ASP A 186 -3.24 -0.58 10.64
C ASP A 186 -4.76 -0.51 10.56
N VAL A 187 -5.43 -0.43 11.73
CA VAL A 187 -6.87 -0.16 11.84
C VAL A 187 -7.11 0.95 12.85
N PHE A 188 -7.87 1.96 12.44
CA PHE A 188 -8.40 2.99 13.32
C PHE A 188 -9.92 2.87 13.36
N SER A 189 -10.54 3.00 14.52
CA SER A 189 -12.01 2.94 14.60
C SER A 189 -12.58 3.87 15.66
N ILE A 190 -13.82 4.33 15.44
CA ILE A 190 -14.61 5.12 16.40
C ILE A 190 -15.96 4.44 16.61
N ARG A 191 -16.62 4.69 17.74
CA ARG A 191 -18.02 4.30 17.94
C ARG A 191 -18.90 5.06 16.96
N ASN A 192 -19.93 4.38 16.43
CA ASN A 192 -20.99 5.04 15.69
C ASN A 192 -21.88 5.81 16.68
N THR A 193 -21.74 7.12 16.75
CA THR A 193 -22.45 7.96 17.72
C THR A 193 -22.64 9.37 17.18
N SER A 194 -23.72 10.04 17.62
CA SER A 194 -24.00 11.45 17.33
C SER A 194 -23.35 12.42 18.32
N VAL A 195 -22.72 11.92 19.40
CA VAL A 195 -22.08 12.73 20.42
C VAL A 195 -20.56 12.60 20.31
N GLU A 196 -19.88 13.69 19.95
CA GLU A 196 -18.43 13.69 19.69
C GLU A 196 -17.61 13.09 20.84
N ALA A 197 -17.92 13.45 22.09
CA ALA A 197 -17.21 12.97 23.27
C ALA A 197 -17.31 11.44 23.46
N TYR A 198 -18.29 10.78 22.84
CA TYR A 198 -18.49 9.34 22.93
C TYR A 198 -17.84 8.57 21.78
N ALA A 199 -17.18 9.27 20.84
CA ALA A 199 -16.57 8.65 19.66
C ALA A 199 -15.53 7.58 20.01
N HIS A 200 -14.86 7.70 21.17
CA HIS A 200 -13.99 6.67 21.75
C HIS A 200 -13.08 6.02 20.69
N PRO A 201 -12.10 6.77 20.15
CA PRO A 201 -11.21 6.27 19.11
C PRO A 201 -10.42 5.06 19.61
N ILE A 202 -10.00 4.16 18.72
CA ILE A 202 -9.16 3.00 19.07
C ILE A 202 -8.19 2.74 17.91
N VAL A 203 -6.92 2.52 18.24
CA VAL A 203 -5.89 2.05 17.32
C VAL A 203 -5.66 0.56 17.52
N HIS A 204 -5.67 -0.20 16.42
CA HIS A 204 -5.16 -1.57 16.38
C HIS A 204 -3.92 -1.61 15.49
N GLU A 205 -2.83 -2.16 16.02
CA GLU A 205 -1.57 -2.42 15.34
C GLU A 205 -1.42 -3.93 15.18
N VAL A 206 -1.30 -4.39 13.94
CA VAL A 206 -1.28 -5.80 13.56
C VAL A 206 0.16 -6.28 13.46
N LYS A 207 0.42 -7.49 13.98
CA LYS A 207 1.72 -8.15 13.92
C LYS A 207 1.56 -9.61 13.54
N VAL A 208 2.17 -10.00 12.43
CA VAL A 208 2.13 -11.38 11.90
C VAL A 208 3.50 -12.08 11.94
N SER A 209 4.53 -11.40 12.45
CA SER A 209 5.84 -12.03 12.66
C SER A 209 6.47 -11.55 13.97
N ARG A 210 7.25 -12.44 14.60
CA ARG A 210 7.97 -12.13 15.85
C ARG A 210 9.00 -11.03 15.65
N ALA A 211 9.68 -11.00 14.51
CA ALA A 211 10.67 -9.97 14.20
C ALA A 211 10.02 -8.57 14.12
N ASP A 212 8.88 -8.46 13.42
CA ASP A 212 8.15 -7.19 13.30
C ASP A 212 7.63 -6.73 14.67
N LEU A 213 7.04 -7.62 15.47
CA LEU A 213 6.62 -7.30 16.83
C LEU A 213 7.77 -6.77 17.68
N LEU A 214 8.90 -7.47 17.74
CA LEU A 214 10.06 -7.03 18.52
C LEU A 214 10.66 -5.72 17.98
N GLY A 215 10.61 -5.48 16.68
CA GLY A 215 11.01 -4.21 16.09
C GLY A 215 10.13 -3.05 16.56
N ASP A 216 8.82 -3.31 16.63
CA ASP A 216 7.82 -2.34 17.06
C ASP A 216 7.92 -2.00 18.55
N LEU A 217 8.05 -3.03 19.40
CA LEU A 217 8.10 -2.86 20.86
C LEU A 217 9.31 -2.02 21.32
N ARG A 218 10.40 -1.99 20.54
CA ARG A 218 11.57 -1.15 20.78
C ARG A 218 11.34 0.34 20.49
N ARG A 219 10.19 0.72 19.92
CA ARG A 219 9.88 2.10 19.51
C ARG A 219 8.79 2.71 20.39
N PRO A 220 9.12 3.17 21.61
CA PRO A 220 8.13 3.75 22.53
C PRO A 220 7.40 4.96 21.94
N ASP A 221 8.07 5.77 21.11
CA ASP A 221 7.44 6.90 20.40
C ASP A 221 6.27 6.46 19.51
N LYS A 222 6.35 5.28 18.85
CA LYS A 222 5.25 4.80 18.01
C LYS A 222 4.02 4.48 18.85
N ARG A 223 4.22 3.81 19.99
CA ARG A 223 3.15 3.53 20.96
C ARG A 223 2.56 4.82 21.53
N ALA A 224 3.40 5.78 21.91
CA ALA A 224 2.95 7.08 22.41
C ALA A 224 2.08 7.82 21.36
N ALA A 225 2.44 7.76 20.07
CA ALA A 225 1.62 8.33 19.01
C ALA A 225 0.23 7.68 18.94
N TYR A 226 0.13 6.36 19.08
CA TYR A 226 -1.14 5.65 19.02
C TYR A 226 -2.02 5.92 20.24
N LEU A 227 -1.42 6.02 21.42
CA LEU A 227 -2.12 6.42 22.64
C LEU A 227 -2.60 7.88 22.58
N ASP A 228 -1.87 8.79 21.92
CA ASP A 228 -2.32 10.16 21.67
C ASP A 228 -3.50 10.21 20.68
N LEU A 229 -3.51 9.34 19.66
CA LEU A 229 -4.59 9.30 18.66
C LEU A 229 -5.88 8.64 19.16
N GLY A 230 -5.74 7.53 19.89
CA GLY A 230 -6.86 6.65 20.23
C GLY A 230 -7.22 6.63 21.71
N GLY A 231 -6.35 7.05 22.62
CA GLY A 231 -6.53 6.76 24.05
C GLY A 231 -6.39 5.26 24.40
N GLU A 232 -6.55 4.36 23.42
CA GLU A 232 -6.26 2.94 23.47
C GLU A 232 -5.43 2.50 22.27
N CYS A 233 -4.43 1.64 22.54
CA CYS A 233 -3.62 0.98 21.56
C CYS A 233 -3.70 -0.54 21.79
N TRP A 234 -4.15 -1.26 20.77
CA TRP A 234 -4.29 -2.70 20.77
C TRP A 234 -3.27 -3.35 19.85
N TYR A 235 -2.53 -4.33 20.34
CA TYR A 235 -1.71 -5.21 19.51
C TYR A 235 -2.55 -6.42 19.09
N VAL A 236 -2.58 -6.70 17.80
CA VAL A 236 -3.24 -7.89 17.24
C VAL A 236 -2.18 -8.87 16.78
N LEU A 237 -2.09 -10.00 17.46
CA LEU A 237 -1.06 -11.02 17.24
C LEU A 237 -1.62 -12.11 16.32
N GLY A 238 -1.00 -12.23 15.14
CA GLY A 238 -1.20 -13.34 14.22
C GLY A 238 -0.42 -14.58 14.64
N ASN A 239 -0.40 -15.55 13.73
CA ASN A 239 0.24 -16.84 13.95
C ASN A 239 1.51 -16.99 13.10
N ASP A 240 2.47 -17.76 13.61
CA ASP A 240 3.65 -18.22 12.87
C ASP A 240 3.28 -19.27 11.82
N ALA A 241 4.26 -19.69 11.01
CA ALA A 241 4.05 -20.70 9.97
C ALA A 241 3.60 -22.08 10.50
N ARG A 242 3.67 -22.31 11.81
CA ARG A 242 3.20 -23.54 12.49
C ARG A 242 1.83 -23.34 13.15
N GLY A 243 1.17 -22.21 12.92
CA GLY A 243 -0.15 -21.89 13.46
C GLY A 243 -0.15 -21.48 14.94
N ARG A 244 1.01 -21.15 15.53
CA ARG A 244 1.12 -20.72 16.92
C ARG A 244 1.15 -19.20 17.00
N CYS A 245 0.55 -18.60 18.02
CA CYS A 245 0.64 -17.15 18.23
C CYS A 245 2.11 -16.69 18.29
N ILE A 246 2.41 -15.55 17.66
CA ILE A 246 3.80 -15.06 17.53
C ILE A 246 4.44 -14.59 18.85
N ALA A 247 3.64 -14.34 19.88
CA ALA A 247 4.08 -13.90 21.20
C ALA A 247 3.02 -14.15 22.29
N SER A 248 3.47 -14.19 23.54
CA SER A 248 2.59 -14.14 24.71
C SER A 248 2.04 -12.72 24.93
N PRO A 249 0.80 -12.55 25.44
CA PRO A 249 0.27 -11.24 25.82
C PRO A 249 1.15 -10.47 26.82
N ASP A 250 1.89 -11.17 27.67
CA ASP A 250 2.78 -10.56 28.67
C ASP A 250 4.02 -9.89 28.04
N GLU A 251 4.35 -10.21 26.79
CA GLU A 251 5.41 -9.54 26.05
C GLU A 251 4.99 -8.14 25.56
N VAL A 252 3.68 -7.85 25.51
CA VAL A 252 3.14 -6.55 25.09
C VAL A 252 3.05 -5.61 26.30
N PRO A 253 3.41 -4.31 26.17
CA PRO A 253 3.32 -3.33 27.25
C PRO A 253 1.96 -3.33 27.95
N PRO A 254 1.92 -3.30 29.30
CA PRO A 254 0.70 -3.52 30.09
C PRO A 254 -0.41 -2.48 29.85
N GLU A 255 -0.05 -1.28 29.37
CA GLU A 255 -1.02 -0.26 28.98
C GLU A 255 -1.79 -0.60 27.70
N CYS A 256 -1.27 -1.52 26.87
CA CYS A 256 -1.86 -1.93 25.62
C CYS A 256 -2.74 -3.18 25.76
N GLY A 257 -3.83 -3.18 24.97
CA GLY A 257 -4.67 -4.35 24.78
C GLY A 257 -4.01 -5.36 23.86
N VAL A 258 -4.42 -6.63 23.98
CA VAL A 258 -3.91 -7.74 23.17
C VAL A 258 -5.08 -8.55 22.63
N LEU A 259 -5.15 -8.64 21.31
CA LEU A 259 -5.96 -9.60 20.58
C LEU A 259 -5.06 -10.69 20.02
N VAL A 260 -5.50 -11.94 20.10
CA VAL A 260 -4.81 -13.09 19.49
C VAL A 260 -5.71 -13.74 18.45
N LEU A 261 -5.12 -14.19 17.34
CA LEU A 261 -5.83 -14.91 16.30
C LEU A 261 -5.91 -16.42 16.64
N GLU A 262 -7.08 -16.89 17.04
CA GLU A 262 -7.35 -18.31 17.28
C GLU A 262 -8.21 -18.89 16.15
N GLY A 263 -7.55 -19.64 15.25
CA GLY A 263 -8.16 -20.06 13.99
C GLY A 263 -8.61 -18.85 13.18
N GLU A 264 -9.93 -18.70 13.05
CA GLU A 264 -10.56 -17.59 12.32
C GLU A 264 -11.05 -16.46 13.24
N ARG A 265 -10.91 -16.58 14.57
CA ARG A 265 -11.49 -15.63 15.54
C ARG A 265 -10.43 -14.76 16.18
N LEU A 266 -10.80 -13.51 16.46
CA LEU A 266 -10.02 -12.60 17.29
C LEU A 266 -10.48 -12.76 18.74
N VAL A 267 -9.56 -13.13 19.63
CA VAL A 267 -9.84 -13.35 21.05
C VAL A 267 -9.12 -12.29 21.87
N VAL A 268 -9.85 -11.65 22.80
CA VAL A 268 -9.28 -10.70 23.75
C VAL A 268 -8.47 -11.46 24.77
N ALA A 269 -7.14 -11.39 24.66
CA ALA A 269 -6.22 -11.96 25.64
C ALA A 269 -5.98 -11.01 26.81
N ARG A 270 -6.00 -9.70 26.55
CA ARG A 270 -5.94 -8.65 27.59
C ARG A 270 -6.62 -7.38 27.11
N ALA A 271 -7.44 -6.76 27.95
CA ALA A 271 -8.06 -5.48 27.64
C ALA A 271 -7.03 -4.34 27.65
N ALA A 272 -7.20 -3.35 26.76
CA ALA A 272 -6.41 -2.11 26.82
C ALA A 272 -6.81 -1.26 28.03
N VAL A 273 -5.85 -0.48 28.54
CA VAL A 273 -6.17 0.56 29.51
C VAL A 273 -6.75 1.76 28.76
N HIS A 274 -7.99 2.12 29.08
CA HIS A 274 -8.65 3.26 28.48
C HIS A 274 -8.09 4.58 29.04
N ARG A 275 -7.49 5.40 28.18
CA ARG A 275 -7.18 6.79 28.51
C ARG A 275 -8.35 7.67 28.07
N ALA A 276 -8.96 8.34 29.05
CA ALA A 276 -10.02 9.32 28.79
C ALA A 276 -9.55 10.35 27.77
N PHE A 277 -10.47 10.69 26.87
CA PHE A 277 -10.18 11.52 25.71
C PHE A 277 -11.32 12.51 25.51
N ASP A 278 -11.01 13.80 25.65
CA ASP A 278 -12.04 14.85 25.69
C ASP A 278 -12.73 15.03 24.32
N ARG A 279 -11.95 15.05 23.24
CA ARG A 279 -12.43 15.24 21.86
C ARG A 279 -11.39 14.81 20.83
N ILE A 280 -11.86 14.31 19.69
CA ILE A 280 -11.00 13.99 18.55
C ILE A 280 -10.42 15.29 17.98
N PRO A 281 -9.08 15.41 17.83
CA PRO A 281 -8.50 16.58 17.20
C PRO A 281 -9.09 16.79 15.81
N PHE A 282 -9.41 18.05 15.48
CA PHE A 282 -10.04 18.38 14.19
C PHE A 282 -9.24 17.87 12.98
N GLY A 283 -7.90 17.85 13.07
CA GLY A 283 -7.05 17.29 12.02
C GLY A 283 -7.25 15.78 11.79
N VAL A 284 -7.61 15.03 12.82
CA VAL A 284 -7.98 13.61 12.71
C VAL A 284 -9.35 13.50 12.04
N TRP A 285 -10.35 14.30 12.47
CA TRP A 285 -11.66 14.35 11.81
C TRP A 285 -11.55 14.62 10.30
N LEU A 286 -10.73 15.59 9.91
CA LEU A 286 -10.51 15.91 8.50
C LEU A 286 -9.86 14.75 7.74
N ALA A 287 -8.93 14.02 8.37
CA ALA A 287 -8.33 12.82 7.78
C ALA A 287 -9.35 11.70 7.59
N LEU A 288 -10.24 11.48 8.58
CA LEU A 288 -11.32 10.49 8.50
C LEU A 288 -12.34 10.86 7.42
N ALA A 289 -12.74 12.12 7.33
CA ALA A 289 -13.69 12.61 6.32
C ALA A 289 -13.18 12.48 4.88
N LYS A 290 -11.85 12.55 4.69
CA LYS A 290 -11.19 12.35 3.38
C LYS A 290 -10.99 10.87 3.03
N ALA A 291 -11.14 9.97 4.00
CA ALA A 291 -10.90 8.55 3.83
C ALA A 291 -12.22 7.78 3.74
N GLN A 292 -12.23 6.70 2.95
CA GLN A 292 -13.38 5.81 2.88
C GLN A 292 -13.34 4.83 4.07
N PRO A 293 -14.36 4.80 4.96
CA PRO A 293 -14.45 3.77 5.98
C PRO A 293 -14.67 2.40 5.32
N ILE A 294 -14.26 1.35 6.02
CA ILE A 294 -14.55 -0.03 5.63
C ILE A 294 -16.06 -0.20 5.62
N ALA A 295 -16.57 -0.80 4.54
CA ALA A 295 -18.00 -1.09 4.44
C ALA A 295 -18.44 -1.90 5.67
N GLY A 296 -19.51 -1.44 6.29
CA GLY A 296 -20.14 -2.14 7.40
C GLY A 296 -20.66 -3.51 6.96
N PHE A 297 -21.08 -4.31 7.94
CA PHE A 297 -22.03 -5.36 7.64
C PHE A 297 -23.31 -4.68 7.14
N ASP A 298 -23.88 -5.14 6.02
CA ASP A 298 -25.17 -4.61 5.52
C ASP A 298 -26.20 -4.76 6.64
N ASP A 299 -26.87 -3.67 7.03
CA ASP A 299 -28.06 -3.75 7.89
C ASP A 299 -29.16 -4.61 7.22
N ASP A 300 -29.09 -4.78 5.89
CA ASP A 300 -29.95 -5.65 5.08
C ASP A 300 -29.66 -7.16 5.27
N ALA A 301 -28.61 -7.54 6.00
CA ALA A 301 -28.32 -8.94 6.33
C ALA A 301 -28.95 -9.42 7.65
N GLN A 302 -29.78 -8.59 8.28
CA GLN A 302 -30.61 -9.00 9.40
C GLN A 302 -31.96 -9.51 8.87
N ASP A 303 -32.08 -10.83 8.71
CA ASP A 303 -33.38 -11.46 8.48
C ASP A 303 -34.36 -11.05 9.60
N LEU A 304 -35.62 -10.83 9.21
CA LEU A 304 -36.71 -10.49 10.12
C LEU A 304 -36.78 -11.56 11.23
N LEU A 305 -36.47 -11.19 12.47
CA LEU A 305 -36.67 -12.07 13.62
C LEU A 305 -38.17 -12.15 13.91
N GLY A 306 -38.84 -13.09 13.24
CA GLY A 306 -40.23 -13.41 13.50
C GLY A 306 -41.01 -13.74 12.24
N GLU A 307 -40.92 -14.99 11.79
CA GLU A 307 -42.08 -15.78 11.38
C GLU A 307 -41.64 -17.25 11.29
N ALA A 308 -41.53 -17.89 12.45
CA ALA A 308 -41.55 -19.35 12.54
C ALA A 308 -42.95 -19.78 12.96
N GLY A 309 -43.75 -20.19 11.97
CA GLY A 309 -44.86 -21.13 12.14
C GLY A 309 -46.12 -20.59 12.84
N ALA A 310 -47.08 -20.14 12.04
CA ALA A 310 -48.49 -20.24 12.39
C ALA A 310 -49.29 -20.67 11.16
N GLU A 311 -49.02 -21.88 10.66
CA GLU A 311 -50.03 -22.67 9.98
C GLU A 311 -50.27 -23.92 10.81
N ASP A 312 -51.27 -23.86 11.69
CA ASP A 312 -52.04 -25.02 12.16
C ASP A 312 -53.40 -24.53 12.72
N GLY A 313 -54.48 -24.98 12.08
CA GLY A 313 -55.89 -24.85 12.49
C GLY A 313 -56.57 -23.56 12.02
N ILE A 314 -57.60 -23.56 11.18
CA ILE A 314 -58.77 -24.46 11.02
C ILE A 314 -59.16 -24.54 9.55
#